data_AF-C9J872-F1
#
_entry.id   AF-C9J872-F1
#
_cell.length_a   1.000
_cell.length_b   1.000
_cell.length_c   1.000
_cell.angle_alpha   90.00
_cell.angle_beta   90.00
_cell.angle_gamma   90.00
#
_symmetry.space_group_name_H-M   'P 1'
#
loop_
_entity.id
_entity.type
_entity.pdbx_description
1 polymer ?
#
loop_
_entity_poly.entity_id
_entity_poly.type
_entity_poly.pdbx_seq_one_letter_code
_entity_poly.pdbx_strand_id
1 'polypeptide(L)'
;MIISTPQRLTSSGSVLIGSPYTPAPAMVTQTHIAEATGWVPGDRKRARKFIDSDFSESKRSKKGDKNGKGLRHFSMKVCEKVQRKGTTSYNEVADELVSEFTNSNNHLAADSQAYDQKNIRRRVYDALNVLMAMNIISKEKKEIKWIGLPTNSAQECQNLEIEKQRRIERIKQKRAQLQELLLQQIAFKNLVQRNRQNEQQNQGPPALNSTIQLPFIIINTSRKTVIDCSISSDKFEYLFNFDNTFEI
;
A
#
# COMPACT_ATOMS: atom_id res chain seq x y z
N MET A 1 21.31 35.32 23.41
CA MET A 1 20.40 34.35 22.73
C MET A 1 18.98 34.88 22.87
N ILE A 2 18.23 35.03 21.77
CA ILE A 2 16.85 35.52 21.80
C ILE A 2 15.94 34.31 21.99
N ILE A 3 15.24 34.22 23.13
CA ILE A 3 14.27 33.18 23.41
C ILE A 3 12.87 33.80 23.27
N SER A 4 12.22 33.57 22.13
CA SER A 4 10.84 34.01 21.86
C SER A 4 9.85 32.97 22.39
N THR A 5 8.83 33.41 23.14
CA THR A 5 7.72 32.55 23.62
C THR A 5 6.49 32.72 22.73
N PRO A 6 5.76 31.65 22.36
CA PRO A 6 4.46 31.78 21.70
C PRO A 6 3.33 32.02 22.73
N GLN A 7 2.48 32.99 22.42
CA GLN A 7 1.30 33.40 23.18
C GLN A 7 0.30 32.25 23.44
N ARG A 8 -0.30 32.24 24.65
CA ARG A 8 -1.44 31.38 25.01
C ARG A 8 -2.70 32.23 25.23
N LEU A 9 -3.75 31.92 24.48
CA LEU A 9 -5.12 32.40 24.71
C LEU A 9 -5.78 31.63 25.87
N THR A 10 -6.48 32.37 26.73
CA THR A 10 -7.29 31.85 27.84
C THR A 10 -8.67 31.42 27.33
N SER A 11 -9.10 30.19 27.61
CA SER A 11 -10.52 29.81 27.57
C SER A 11 -10.80 28.67 28.53
N SER A 12 -11.73 28.92 29.46
CA SER A 12 -12.30 27.96 30.40
C SER A 12 -13.52 27.31 29.75
N GLY A 13 -13.62 25.98 29.75
CA GLY A 13 -14.86 25.27 29.42
C GLY A 13 -14.70 23.84 28.92
N SER A 14 -15.24 22.89 29.69
CA SER A 14 -15.82 21.59 29.30
C SER A 14 -15.00 20.62 28.43
N VAL A 15 -14.55 19.52 29.04
CA VAL A 15 -13.98 18.33 28.38
C VAL A 15 -15.11 17.39 27.97
N LEU A 16 -15.33 17.22 26.66
CA LEU A 16 -15.98 16.02 26.09
C LEU A 16 -15.05 15.40 25.05
N ILE A 17 -14.80 14.11 25.25
CA ILE A 17 -13.88 13.24 24.51
C ILE A 17 -14.49 12.91 23.13
N GLY A 18 -13.74 13.13 22.05
CA GLY A 18 -14.09 12.72 20.69
C GLY A 18 -12.84 12.49 19.84
N SER A 19 -12.72 11.26 19.33
CA SER A 19 -11.61 10.72 18.51
C SER A 19 -11.66 11.25 17.05
N PRO A 20 -10.52 11.48 16.35
CA PRO A 20 -10.54 11.83 14.94
C PRO A 20 -10.31 10.60 14.04
N TYR A 21 -11.34 10.20 13.29
CA TYR A 21 -11.20 9.41 12.06
C TYR A 21 -11.53 10.28 10.85
N THR A 22 -10.63 10.25 9.87
CA THR A 22 -10.70 10.88 8.54
C THR A 22 -11.83 10.31 7.67
N PRO A 23 -12.57 11.11 6.87
CA PRO A 23 -13.53 10.58 5.92
C PRO A 23 -12.91 10.30 4.54
N ALA A 24 -13.24 9.13 3.98
CA ALA A 24 -13.11 8.78 2.56
C ALA A 24 -14.43 9.08 1.82
N PRO A 25 -14.44 9.25 0.48
CA PRO A 25 -15.59 9.75 -0.25
C PRO A 25 -16.62 8.64 -0.55
N ALA A 26 -17.89 8.91 -0.26
CA ALA A 26 -19.01 8.07 -0.68
C ALA A 26 -19.63 8.60 -1.98
N MET A 27 -19.69 7.75 -3.00
CA MET A 27 -20.45 7.99 -4.23
C MET A 27 -21.94 7.72 -3.98
N VAL A 28 -22.79 8.71 -4.28
CA VAL A 28 -24.25 8.58 -4.24
C VAL A 28 -24.75 8.44 -5.67
N THR A 29 -25.30 7.27 -5.98
CA THR A 29 -26.16 7.03 -7.14
C THR A 29 -27.55 7.58 -6.85
N GLN A 30 -28.01 8.56 -7.64
CA GLN A 30 -29.41 8.98 -7.64
C GLN A 30 -29.97 8.91 -9.06
N THR A 31 -30.87 7.94 -9.24
CA THR A 31 -31.78 7.76 -10.36
C THR A 31 -32.87 8.83 -10.33
N HIS A 32 -33.03 9.58 -11.41
CA HIS A 32 -34.25 10.34 -11.68
C HIS A 32 -34.90 9.86 -12.98
N ILE A 33 -36.12 9.38 -12.82
CA ILE A 33 -37.10 9.04 -13.86
C ILE A 33 -37.86 10.33 -14.20
N ALA A 34 -38.04 10.62 -15.49
CA ALA A 34 -39.02 11.60 -15.97
C ALA A 34 -39.66 11.06 -17.25
N GLU A 35 -40.97 10.85 -17.22
CA GLU A 35 -41.80 10.46 -18.37
C GLU A 35 -42.44 11.70 -19.05
N ALA A 36 -42.34 11.67 -20.38
CA ALA A 36 -43.31 12.03 -21.43
C ALA A 36 -44.14 13.33 -21.38
N THR A 37 -43.92 14.18 -22.40
CA THR A 37 -44.98 14.85 -23.19
C THR A 37 -44.60 14.79 -24.68
N GLY A 38 -45.58 14.51 -25.55
CA GLY A 38 -45.38 14.16 -26.97
C GLY A 38 -45.69 15.27 -27.99
N TRP A 39 -45.78 14.83 -29.26
CA TRP A 39 -46.30 15.48 -30.48
C TRP A 39 -45.32 16.42 -31.24
N VAL A 40 -44.98 16.35 -32.54
CA VAL A 40 -45.18 15.47 -33.73
C VAL A 40 -44.06 15.84 -34.74
N PRO A 41 -43.41 14.90 -35.46
CA PRO A 41 -42.64 15.24 -36.66
C PRO A 41 -43.49 15.10 -37.95
N GLY A 42 -43.50 16.17 -38.76
CA GLY A 42 -44.27 16.27 -40.00
C GLY A 42 -43.79 15.39 -41.16
N ASP A 43 -44.78 15.01 -41.97
CA ASP A 43 -44.70 14.32 -43.26
C ASP A 43 -43.70 14.91 -44.25
N ARG A 44 -42.80 14.07 -44.79
CA ARG A 44 -42.50 14.03 -46.24
C ARG A 44 -42.20 12.61 -46.72
N LYS A 45 -43.19 12.05 -47.42
CA LYS A 45 -43.14 10.91 -48.36
C LYS A 45 -41.86 10.88 -49.21
N ARG A 46 -41.25 9.69 -49.34
CA ARG A 46 -41.00 9.06 -50.64
C ARG A 46 -40.87 7.54 -50.50
N ALA A 47 -41.86 6.84 -51.05
CA ALA A 47 -41.91 5.39 -51.17
C ALA A 47 -41.03 4.89 -52.32
N ARG A 48 -40.36 3.75 -52.13
CA ARG A 48 -40.18 2.70 -53.15
C ARG A 48 -40.19 1.32 -52.50
N LYS A 49 -41.01 0.44 -53.08
CA LYS A 49 -41.27 -0.96 -52.72
C LYS A 49 -40.21 -1.92 -53.30
N PHE A 50 -40.32 -3.19 -52.89
CA PHE A 50 -39.75 -4.45 -53.42
C PHE A 50 -38.38 -4.83 -52.80
N ILE A 51 -38.12 -6.02 -52.24
CA ILE A 51 -38.78 -7.34 -52.29
C ILE A 51 -38.46 -8.13 -51.00
N ASP A 52 -39.45 -8.90 -50.56
CA ASP A 52 -39.39 -9.90 -49.49
C ASP A 52 -38.60 -11.13 -49.94
N SER A 53 -37.71 -11.64 -49.09
CA SER A 53 -36.96 -12.87 -49.32
C SER A 53 -36.49 -13.39 -47.96
N ASP A 54 -37.35 -14.20 -47.35
CA ASP A 54 -37.06 -15.16 -46.29
C ASP A 54 -35.69 -15.82 -46.48
N PHE A 55 -34.75 -15.56 -45.56
CA PHE A 55 -33.59 -16.44 -45.40
C PHE A 55 -33.23 -16.60 -43.92
N SER A 56 -33.87 -17.61 -43.34
CA SER A 56 -33.46 -18.45 -42.22
C SER A 56 -32.46 -17.86 -41.21
N GLU A 57 -33.02 -17.56 -40.04
CA GLU A 57 -32.34 -17.48 -38.77
C GLU A 57 -31.60 -18.80 -38.48
N SER A 58 -30.27 -18.81 -38.62
CA SER A 58 -29.43 -19.89 -38.07
C SER A 58 -27.99 -19.47 -37.77
N LYS A 59 -27.73 -19.40 -36.46
CA LYS A 59 -26.44 -19.62 -35.78
C LYS A 59 -25.39 -18.50 -35.83
N ARG A 60 -25.72 -17.37 -35.18
CA ARG A 60 -24.75 -16.65 -34.34
C ARG A 60 -25.04 -16.94 -32.86
N SER A 61 -24.45 -18.01 -32.32
CA SER A 61 -23.99 -18.14 -30.93
C SER A 61 -23.71 -19.61 -30.60
N LYS A 62 -22.43 -19.95 -30.42
CA LYS A 62 -21.99 -21.04 -29.52
C LYS A 62 -20.91 -20.45 -28.62
N LYS A 63 -21.36 -19.65 -27.67
CA LYS A 63 -20.58 -19.15 -26.53
C LYS A 63 -20.84 -20.11 -25.37
N GLY A 64 -20.16 -21.25 -25.39
CA GLY A 64 -20.20 -22.29 -24.35
C GLY A 64 -19.13 -23.33 -24.69
N ASP A 65 -18.32 -23.73 -23.71
CA ASP A 65 -17.32 -24.82 -23.76
C ASP A 65 -15.95 -24.57 -24.43
N LYS A 66 -15.50 -23.31 -24.57
CA LYS A 66 -14.10 -23.02 -24.96
C LYS A 66 -13.16 -22.81 -23.78
N ASN A 67 -13.59 -23.06 -22.55
CA ASN A 67 -12.88 -22.67 -21.33
C ASN A 67 -11.55 -23.42 -21.08
N GLY A 68 -11.21 -24.43 -21.89
CA GLY A 68 -9.99 -25.23 -21.69
C GLY A 68 -9.21 -25.60 -22.96
N LYS A 69 -9.51 -25.04 -24.14
CA LYS A 69 -8.79 -25.43 -25.38
C LYS A 69 -8.15 -24.26 -26.15
N GLY A 70 -8.10 -23.08 -25.55
CA GLY A 70 -7.50 -21.89 -26.15
C GLY A 70 -5.99 -21.79 -25.94
N LEU A 71 -5.31 -20.95 -26.72
CA LEU A 71 -3.86 -20.69 -26.60
C LEU A 71 -3.46 -20.26 -25.18
N ARG A 72 -4.30 -19.47 -24.49
CA ARG A 72 -4.07 -19.08 -23.09
C ARG A 72 -3.91 -20.30 -22.17
N HIS A 73 -4.75 -21.33 -22.34
CA HIS A 73 -4.66 -22.52 -21.50
C HIS A 73 -3.41 -23.35 -21.84
N PHE A 74 -3.14 -23.57 -23.13
CA PHE A 74 -1.94 -24.29 -23.52
C PHE A 74 -0.67 -23.55 -23.13
N SER A 75 -0.64 -22.22 -23.21
CA SER A 75 0.50 -21.42 -22.76
C SER A 75 0.74 -21.55 -21.26
N MET A 76 -0.33 -21.54 -20.46
CA MET A 76 -0.26 -21.79 -19.02
C MET A 76 0.30 -23.19 -18.73
N LYS A 77 -0.23 -24.22 -19.39
CA LYS A 77 0.21 -25.61 -19.21
C LYS A 77 1.65 -25.87 -19.66
N VAL A 78 2.05 -25.29 -20.78
CA VAL A 78 3.45 -25.34 -21.27
C VAL A 78 4.37 -24.67 -20.25
N CYS A 79 4.02 -23.49 -19.73
CA CYS A 79 4.80 -22.79 -18.72
C CYS A 79 4.97 -23.61 -17.43
N GLU A 80 3.87 -24.15 -16.88
CA GLU A 80 3.88 -25.03 -15.70
C GLU A 80 4.78 -26.26 -15.91
N LYS A 81 4.70 -26.87 -17.09
CA LYS A 81 5.42 -28.10 -17.40
C LYS A 81 6.92 -27.87 -17.50
N VAL A 82 7.34 -26.82 -18.21
CA VAL A 82 8.76 -26.46 -18.33
C VAL A 82 9.32 -26.03 -16.96
N GLN A 83 8.56 -25.28 -16.17
CA GLN A 83 8.95 -24.89 -14.80
C GLN A 83 9.18 -26.11 -13.89
N ARG A 84 8.27 -27.08 -13.93
CA ARG A 84 8.35 -28.28 -13.06
C ARG A 84 9.50 -29.19 -13.44
N LYS A 85 9.74 -29.39 -14.74
CA LYS A 85 10.81 -30.26 -15.23
C LYS A 85 12.19 -29.62 -15.16
N GLY A 86 12.27 -28.28 -15.21
CA GLY A 86 13.52 -27.53 -15.24
C GLY A 86 14.22 -27.61 -16.59
N THR A 87 14.46 -28.82 -17.11
CA THR A 87 14.96 -29.09 -18.46
C THR A 87 14.06 -30.11 -19.16
N THR A 88 13.66 -29.85 -20.40
CA THR A 88 12.73 -30.70 -21.16
C THR A 88 12.93 -30.52 -22.68
N SER A 89 12.10 -31.17 -23.50
CA SER A 89 12.10 -31.03 -24.96
C SER A 89 10.70 -30.76 -25.50
N TYR A 90 10.61 -30.23 -26.73
CA TYR A 90 9.32 -29.96 -27.37
C TYR A 90 8.42 -31.21 -27.43
N ASN A 91 8.98 -32.36 -27.84
CA ASN A 91 8.19 -33.59 -27.99
C ASN A 91 7.66 -34.06 -26.63
N GLU A 92 8.51 -34.04 -25.60
CA GLU A 92 8.12 -34.40 -24.24
C GLU A 92 6.97 -33.52 -23.71
N VAL A 93 7.08 -32.20 -23.85
CA VAL A 93 6.01 -31.27 -23.46
C VAL A 93 4.74 -31.50 -24.28
N ALA A 94 4.86 -31.68 -25.59
CA ALA A 94 3.71 -31.87 -26.47
C ALA A 94 2.98 -33.20 -26.21
N ASP A 95 3.73 -34.29 -26.05
CA ASP A 95 3.17 -35.63 -25.87
C ASP A 95 2.50 -35.78 -24.51
N GLU A 96 3.07 -35.20 -23.45
CA GLU A 96 2.41 -35.15 -22.13
C GLU A 96 1.12 -34.34 -22.14
N LEU A 97 1.11 -33.18 -22.82
CA LEU A 97 -0.12 -32.38 -22.93
C LEU A 97 -1.18 -33.05 -23.79
N VAL A 98 -0.79 -33.78 -24.83
CA VAL A 98 -1.73 -34.59 -25.61
C VAL A 98 -2.31 -35.69 -24.71
N SER A 99 -1.48 -36.43 -23.98
CA SER A 99 -1.92 -37.51 -23.09
C SER A 99 -2.86 -37.02 -21.98
N GLU A 100 -2.57 -35.87 -21.36
CA GLU A 100 -3.42 -35.30 -20.29
C GLU A 100 -4.82 -34.93 -20.81
N PHE A 101 -4.90 -34.38 -22.03
CA PHE A 101 -6.16 -33.94 -22.62
C PHE A 101 -6.95 -35.05 -23.30
N THR A 102 -6.30 -36.10 -23.80
CA THR A 102 -7.00 -37.29 -24.31
C THR A 102 -7.59 -38.12 -23.17
N ASN A 103 -6.85 -38.29 -22.06
CA ASN A 103 -7.31 -39.09 -20.92
C ASN A 103 -8.40 -38.37 -20.09
N SER A 104 -8.43 -37.04 -20.13
CA SER A 104 -9.50 -36.25 -19.50
C SER A 104 -10.84 -36.32 -20.25
N ASN A 105 -10.85 -36.81 -21.50
CA ASN A 105 -12.01 -36.84 -22.40
C ASN A 105 -12.26 -38.27 -22.93
N ASN A 106 -12.48 -39.23 -22.03
CA ASN A 106 -12.69 -40.66 -22.31
C ASN A 106 -13.94 -41.02 -23.16
N HIS A 107 -14.57 -40.08 -23.86
CA HIS A 107 -15.85 -40.29 -24.57
C HIS A 107 -15.89 -39.75 -26.01
N LEU A 108 -14.74 -39.49 -26.65
CA LEU A 108 -14.67 -38.95 -28.01
C LEU A 108 -14.17 -39.97 -29.04
N ALA A 109 -14.72 -39.91 -30.26
CA ALA A 109 -14.32 -40.73 -31.41
C ALA A 109 -12.85 -40.49 -31.81
N ALA A 110 -12.19 -41.53 -32.34
CA ALA A 110 -10.77 -41.54 -32.70
C ALA A 110 -10.34 -40.36 -33.59
N ASP A 111 -11.20 -39.92 -34.51
CA ASP A 111 -10.91 -38.79 -35.42
C ASP A 111 -10.79 -37.44 -34.69
N SER A 112 -11.51 -37.28 -33.57
CA SER A 112 -11.44 -36.07 -32.73
C SER A 112 -10.11 -36.01 -31.96
N GLN A 113 -9.60 -37.16 -31.54
CA GLN A 113 -8.31 -37.26 -30.82
C GLN A 113 -7.13 -36.89 -31.72
N ALA A 114 -7.15 -37.32 -32.99
CA ALA A 114 -6.11 -36.96 -33.97
C ALA A 114 -6.10 -35.45 -34.28
N TYR A 115 -7.27 -34.82 -34.34
CA TYR A 115 -7.39 -33.38 -34.53
C TYR A 115 -6.87 -32.60 -33.31
N ASP A 116 -7.28 -33.00 -32.10
CA ASP A 116 -6.82 -32.39 -30.85
C ASP A 116 -5.30 -32.52 -30.70
N GLN A 117 -4.71 -33.66 -31.07
CA GLN A 117 -3.25 -33.84 -31.06
C GLN A 117 -2.53 -32.83 -31.98
N LYS A 118 -2.99 -32.67 -33.23
CA LYS A 118 -2.39 -31.69 -34.17
C LYS A 118 -2.56 -30.26 -33.65
N ASN A 119 -3.71 -29.95 -33.05
CA ASN A 119 -3.98 -28.64 -32.49
C ASN A 119 -3.05 -28.33 -31.32
N ILE A 120 -2.93 -29.23 -30.34
CA ILE A 120 -2.07 -29.09 -29.16
C ILE A 120 -0.63 -28.87 -29.60
N ARG A 121 -0.10 -29.72 -30.51
CA ARG A 121 1.26 -29.57 -31.04
C ARG A 121 1.51 -28.18 -31.63
N ARG A 122 0.58 -27.67 -32.45
CA ARG A 122 0.69 -26.32 -33.03
C ARG A 122 0.72 -25.24 -31.93
N ARG A 123 -0.12 -25.36 -30.91
CA ARG A 123 -0.23 -24.40 -29.80
C ARG A 123 0.98 -24.41 -28.87
N VAL A 124 1.60 -25.57 -28.67
CA VAL A 124 2.86 -25.69 -27.89
C VAL A 124 3.96 -24.86 -28.53
N TYR A 125 4.10 -24.88 -29.86
CA TYR A 125 5.06 -24.01 -30.55
C TYR A 125 4.77 -22.51 -30.34
N ASP A 126 3.51 -22.09 -30.46
CA ASP A 126 3.13 -20.69 -30.22
C ASP A 126 3.51 -20.24 -28.81
N ALA A 127 3.22 -21.07 -27.80
CA ALA A 127 3.54 -20.79 -26.41
C ALA A 127 5.05 -20.71 -26.16
N LEU A 128 5.81 -21.71 -26.62
CA LEU A 128 7.26 -21.75 -26.43
C LEU A 128 7.97 -20.57 -27.07
N ASN A 129 7.54 -20.13 -28.25
CA ASN A 129 8.15 -18.99 -28.94
C ASN A 129 7.98 -17.68 -28.15
N VAL A 130 6.79 -17.46 -27.57
CA VAL A 130 6.53 -16.29 -26.74
C VAL A 130 7.28 -16.38 -25.41
N LEU A 131 7.27 -17.54 -24.75
CA LEU A 131 8.00 -17.74 -23.49
C LEU A 131 9.52 -17.53 -23.68
N MET A 132 10.06 -17.94 -24.82
CA MET A 132 11.46 -17.70 -25.17
C MET A 132 11.74 -16.22 -25.43
N ALA A 133 10.87 -15.54 -26.17
CA ALA A 133 10.99 -14.10 -26.43
C ALA A 133 10.89 -13.26 -25.15
N MET A 134 10.11 -13.70 -24.16
CA MET A 134 9.99 -13.09 -22.84
C MET A 134 11.14 -13.49 -21.88
N ASN A 135 12.14 -14.23 -22.37
CA ASN A 135 13.26 -14.75 -21.59
C ASN A 135 12.83 -15.59 -20.37
N ILE A 136 11.65 -16.24 -20.46
CA ILE A 136 11.13 -17.13 -19.41
C ILE A 136 11.77 -18.52 -19.50
N ILE A 137 12.09 -18.93 -20.73
CA ILE A 137 12.73 -20.20 -21.05
C ILE A 137 13.85 -19.95 -22.06
N SER A 138 14.88 -20.79 -22.05
CA SER A 138 15.87 -20.87 -23.13
C SER A 138 15.62 -22.12 -23.96
N LYS A 139 15.95 -22.06 -25.26
CA LYS A 139 15.88 -23.20 -26.15
C LYS A 139 17.20 -23.33 -26.91
N GLU A 140 17.90 -24.43 -26.69
CA GLU A 140 19.10 -24.78 -27.43
C GLU A 140 18.87 -26.09 -28.20
N LYS A 141 18.80 -25.99 -29.54
CA LYS A 141 18.45 -27.13 -30.41
C LYS A 141 17.13 -27.80 -29.97
N LYS A 142 17.21 -28.99 -29.35
CA LYS A 142 16.08 -29.78 -28.86
C LYS A 142 15.81 -29.58 -27.36
N GLU A 143 16.74 -28.98 -26.65
CA GLU A 143 16.68 -28.78 -25.20
C GLU A 143 16.00 -27.44 -24.88
N ILE A 144 15.09 -27.47 -23.91
CA ILE A 144 14.35 -26.32 -23.40
C ILE A 144 14.61 -26.25 -21.90
N LYS A 145 15.13 -25.13 -21.40
CA LYS A 145 15.44 -24.91 -19.98
C LYS A 145 14.59 -23.79 -19.41
N TRP A 146 14.11 -23.99 -18.19
CA TRP A 146 13.43 -22.95 -17.41
C TRP A 146 14.43 -21.89 -16.93
N ILE A 147 14.16 -20.62 -17.23
CA ILE A 147 14.96 -19.48 -16.75
C ILE A 147 14.25 -18.85 -15.54
N GLY A 148 12.95 -18.58 -15.65
CA GLY A 148 12.16 -17.89 -14.62
C GLY A 148 11.31 -16.77 -15.20
N LEU A 149 10.25 -16.34 -14.50
CA LEU A 149 9.43 -15.22 -14.98
C LEU A 149 10.24 -13.91 -14.89
N PRO A 150 10.21 -13.03 -15.92
CA PRO A 150 10.87 -11.73 -15.88
C PRO A 150 10.50 -11.00 -14.60
N THR A 151 11.53 -10.68 -13.83
CA THR A 151 11.51 -10.38 -12.40
C THR A 151 10.69 -9.14 -12.06
N ASN A 152 9.51 -9.36 -11.47
CA ASN A 152 8.92 -8.46 -10.48
C ASN A 152 9.37 -8.84 -9.05
N SER A 153 9.54 -10.14 -8.79
CA SER A 153 9.80 -10.68 -7.44
C SER A 153 11.15 -10.26 -6.82
N ALA A 154 12.24 -10.20 -7.60
CA ALA A 154 13.55 -9.78 -7.08
C ALA A 154 13.58 -8.29 -6.72
N GLN A 155 12.97 -7.45 -7.58
CA GLN A 155 12.83 -6.02 -7.33
C GLN A 155 11.90 -5.74 -6.14
N GLU A 156 10.78 -6.47 -6.05
CA GLU A 156 9.88 -6.43 -4.89
C GLU A 156 10.60 -6.84 -3.60
N CYS A 157 11.43 -7.88 -3.63
CA CYS A 157 12.22 -8.31 -2.48
C CYS A 157 13.18 -7.21 -2.00
N GLN A 158 13.88 -6.54 -2.92
CA GLN A 158 14.73 -5.40 -2.60
C GLN A 158 13.94 -4.23 -1.99
N ASN A 159 12.80 -3.89 -2.58
CA ASN A 159 11.92 -2.84 -2.07
C ASN A 159 11.39 -3.15 -0.66
N LEU A 160 11.03 -4.42 -0.41
CA LEU A 160 10.60 -4.89 0.90
C LEU A 160 11.71 -4.83 1.94
N GLU A 161 12.96 -5.13 1.55
CA GLU A 161 14.10 -5.03 2.48
C GLU A 161 14.39 -3.56 2.85
N ILE A 162 14.28 -2.63 1.89
CA ILE A 162 14.40 -1.19 2.15
C ILE A 162 13.29 -0.72 3.12
N GLU A 163 12.05 -1.13 2.89
CA GLU A 163 10.92 -0.76 3.74
C GLU A 163 11.03 -1.38 5.14
N LYS A 164 11.50 -2.62 5.24
CA LYS A 164 11.83 -3.28 6.51
C LYS A 164 12.88 -2.46 7.27
N GLN A 165 13.96 -2.03 6.60
CA GLN A 165 15.01 -1.24 7.25
C GLN A 165 14.47 0.12 7.76
N ARG A 166 13.62 0.79 6.98
CA ARG A 166 12.94 2.02 7.42
C ARG A 166 12.06 1.79 8.63
N ARG A 167 11.32 0.67 8.67
CA ARG A 167 10.47 0.31 9.82
C ARG A 167 11.30 0.01 11.06
N ILE A 168 12.43 -0.68 10.93
CA ILE A 168 13.35 -0.96 12.03
C ILE A 168 13.86 0.34 12.65
N GLU A 169 14.32 1.29 11.83
CA GLU A 169 14.81 2.58 12.34
C GLU A 169 13.69 3.38 13.01
N ARG A 170 12.49 3.39 12.44
CA ARG A 170 11.32 4.02 13.06
C ARG A 170 10.96 3.38 14.40
N ILE A 171 11.04 2.05 14.51
CA ILE A 171 10.80 1.34 15.77
C ILE A 171 11.86 1.73 16.80
N LYS A 172 13.13 1.79 16.40
CA LYS A 172 14.23 2.22 17.28
C LYS A 172 14.00 3.63 17.83
N GLN A 173 13.65 4.59 16.97
CA GLN A 173 13.32 5.96 17.38
C GLN A 173 12.13 6.01 18.34
N LYS A 174 11.04 5.30 18.04
CA LYS A 174 9.87 5.23 18.92
C LYS A 174 10.18 4.59 20.28
N ARG A 175 11.07 3.59 20.32
CA ARG A 175 11.52 2.98 21.57
C ARG A 175 12.32 3.96 22.42
N ALA A 176 13.21 4.74 21.82
CA ALA A 176 13.96 5.78 22.52
C ALA A 176 13.04 6.89 23.08
N GLN A 177 12.10 7.38 22.26
CA GLN A 177 11.09 8.35 22.70
C GLN A 177 10.23 7.82 23.86
N LEU A 178 9.81 6.54 23.79
CA LEU A 178 9.05 5.92 24.87
C LEU A 178 9.86 5.82 26.16
N GLN A 179 11.15 5.48 26.08
CA GLN A 179 12.04 5.44 27.25
C GLN A 179 12.17 6.82 27.90
N GLU A 180 12.33 7.87 27.09
CA GLU A 180 12.38 9.25 27.58
C GLU A 180 11.08 9.66 28.28
N LEU A 181 9.92 9.35 27.69
CA LEU A 181 8.61 9.62 28.28
C LEU A 181 8.40 8.86 29.60
N LEU A 182 8.84 7.60 29.68
CA LEU A 182 8.78 6.82 30.91
C LEU A 182 9.64 7.43 32.02
N LEU A 183 10.86 7.86 31.68
CA LEU A 183 11.75 8.55 32.62
C LEU A 183 11.10 9.84 33.14
N GLN A 184 10.54 10.67 32.25
CA GLN A 184 9.82 11.89 32.63
C GLN A 184 8.62 11.56 33.54
N GLN A 185 7.85 10.52 33.23
CA GLN A 185 6.70 10.12 34.03
C GLN A 185 7.09 9.65 35.43
N ILE A 186 8.14 8.83 35.54
CA ILE A 186 8.66 8.36 36.83
C ILE A 186 9.20 9.54 37.64
N ALA A 187 10.03 10.40 37.02
CA ALA A 187 10.61 11.57 37.67
C ALA A 187 9.52 12.52 38.20
N PHE A 188 8.51 12.82 37.38
CA PHE A 188 7.40 13.68 37.77
C PHE A 188 6.57 13.09 38.92
N LYS A 189 6.20 11.80 38.82
CA LYS A 189 5.46 11.12 39.91
C LYS A 189 6.25 11.12 41.21
N ASN A 190 7.54 10.80 41.14
CA ASN A 190 8.42 10.79 42.31
C ASN A 190 8.55 12.19 42.93
N LEU A 191 8.70 13.23 42.11
CA LEU A 191 8.76 14.61 42.57
C LEU A 191 7.48 15.02 43.30
N VAL A 192 6.31 14.77 42.70
CA VAL A 192 5.00 15.08 43.29
C VAL A 192 4.80 14.31 44.60
N GLN A 193 5.15 13.04 44.63
CA GLN A 193 5.04 12.22 45.84
C GLN A 193 5.94 12.74 46.96
N ARG A 194 7.21 13.05 46.66
CA ARG A 194 8.16 13.62 47.62
C ARG A 194 7.67 14.96 48.15
N ASN A 195 7.19 15.84 47.28
CA ASN A 195 6.68 17.15 47.69
C ASN A 195 5.46 16.99 48.60
N ARG A 196 4.51 16.10 48.26
CA ARG A 196 3.35 15.79 49.11
C ARG A 196 3.75 15.28 50.50
N GLN A 197 4.76 14.40 50.58
CA GLN A 197 5.27 13.91 51.86
C GLN A 197 5.90 15.03 52.69
N ASN A 198 6.70 15.90 52.06
CA ASN A 198 7.30 17.04 52.74
C ASN A 198 6.26 18.05 53.24
N GLU A 199 5.19 18.30 52.48
CA GLU A 199 4.09 19.17 52.91
C GLU A 199 3.33 18.59 54.11
N GLN A 200 3.15 17.26 54.15
CA GLN A 200 2.55 16.57 55.30
C GLN A 200 3.43 16.65 56.55
N GLN A 201 4.75 16.47 56.40
CA GLN A 201 5.70 16.55 57.52
C GLN A 201 5.87 17.98 58.05
N ASN A 202 5.93 18.96 57.14
CA ASN A 202 6.14 20.38 57.48
C ASN A 202 4.83 21.15 57.73
N GLN A 203 3.70 20.45 57.80
CA GLN A 203 2.37 21.01 58.10
C GLN A 203 1.94 22.15 57.16
N GLY A 204 2.29 22.05 55.87
CA GLY A 204 1.86 23.02 54.88
C GLY A 204 2.78 23.14 53.68
N PRO A 205 2.33 23.91 52.67
CA PRO A 205 3.14 24.22 51.49
C PRO A 205 4.35 25.09 51.86
N PRO A 206 5.48 24.95 51.15
CA PRO A 206 6.65 25.81 51.31
C PRO A 206 6.34 27.27 50.93
N ALA A 207 7.19 28.19 51.37
CA ALA A 207 7.08 29.60 51.03
C ALA A 207 7.17 29.83 49.50
N LEU A 208 6.43 30.83 49.01
CA LEU A 208 6.33 31.09 47.57
C LEU A 208 7.67 31.43 46.92
N ASN A 209 8.58 32.08 47.66
CA ASN A 209 9.92 32.46 47.19
C ASN A 209 10.96 31.33 47.30
N SER A 210 10.63 30.19 47.90
CA SER A 210 11.54 29.05 48.06
C SER A 210 11.27 27.92 47.08
N THR A 211 10.36 28.11 46.10
CA THR A 211 10.01 27.08 45.12
C THR A 211 9.96 27.62 43.70
N ILE A 212 10.19 26.72 42.73
CA ILE A 212 10.08 26.98 41.30
C ILE A 212 9.12 25.93 40.72
N GLN A 213 8.06 26.37 40.07
CA GLN A 213 7.05 25.50 39.46
C GLN A 213 7.44 25.12 38.03
N LEU A 214 7.16 23.87 37.64
CA LEU A 214 7.32 23.41 36.26
C LEU A 214 6.24 24.02 35.34
N PRO A 215 6.52 24.25 34.04
CA PRO A 215 7.80 24.04 33.36
C PRO A 215 8.74 25.25 33.54
N PHE A 216 10.03 24.98 33.68
CA PHE A 216 11.10 25.99 33.66
C PHE A 216 12.31 25.43 32.92
N ILE A 217 13.21 26.32 32.55
CA ILE A 217 14.57 25.97 32.10
C ILE A 217 15.56 26.56 33.11
N ILE A 218 16.72 25.92 33.27
CA ILE A 218 17.80 26.42 34.12
C ILE A 218 18.91 26.88 33.20
N ILE A 219 19.51 28.02 33.52
CA ILE A 219 20.79 28.41 32.93
C ILE A 219 21.80 28.41 34.08
N ASN A 220 22.85 27.62 33.96
CA ASN A 220 23.94 27.59 34.94
C ASN A 220 25.19 28.29 34.36
N THR A 221 25.97 28.92 35.21
CA THR A 221 27.27 29.47 34.83
C THR A 221 28.16 29.58 36.08
N SER A 222 29.43 29.88 35.90
CA SER A 222 30.36 30.11 37.00
C SER A 222 29.88 31.27 37.89
N ARG A 223 30.10 31.14 39.20
CA ARG A 223 29.80 32.22 40.16
C ARG A 223 30.59 33.52 39.91
N LYS A 224 31.66 33.43 39.11
CA LYS A 224 32.50 34.58 38.73
C LYS A 224 32.07 35.24 37.43
N THR A 225 31.15 34.61 36.67
CA THR A 225 30.66 35.15 35.40
C THR A 225 29.88 36.42 35.64
N VAL A 226 30.22 37.48 34.90
CA VAL A 226 29.43 38.71 34.86
C VAL A 226 28.28 38.52 33.87
N ILE A 227 27.07 38.80 34.34
CA ILE A 227 25.84 38.65 33.56
C ILE A 227 25.21 40.03 33.42
N ASP A 228 25.07 40.49 32.18
CA ASP A 228 24.28 41.66 31.84
C ASP A 228 22.94 41.22 31.23
N CYS A 229 21.84 41.82 31.70
CA CYS A 229 20.49 41.41 31.36
C CYS A 229 19.68 42.63 30.92
N SER A 230 19.22 42.60 29.67
CA SER A 230 18.29 43.58 29.12
C SER A 230 16.93 42.92 28.93
N ILE A 231 15.90 43.54 29.48
CA ILE A 231 14.52 43.02 29.48
C ILE A 231 13.64 44.06 28.79
N SER A 232 12.83 43.64 27.83
CA SER A 232 11.82 44.50 27.22
C SER A 232 10.77 44.92 28.24
N SER A 233 10.12 46.08 28.02
CA SER A 233 9.10 46.59 28.95
C SER A 233 7.92 45.64 29.14
N ASP A 234 7.57 44.90 28.08
CA ASP A 234 6.50 43.91 28.07
C ASP A 234 6.92 42.52 28.56
N LYS A 235 8.22 42.33 28.85
CA LYS A 235 8.82 41.08 29.31
C LYS A 235 8.62 39.90 28.33
N PHE A 236 8.46 40.16 27.04
CA PHE A 236 8.46 39.11 26.02
C PHE A 236 9.86 38.81 25.47
N GLU A 237 10.80 39.75 25.59
CA GLU A 237 12.17 39.59 25.14
C GLU A 237 13.17 39.78 26.29
N TYR A 238 14.10 38.83 26.37
CA TYR A 238 15.21 38.86 27.31
C TYR A 238 16.50 38.66 26.54
N LEU A 239 17.48 39.52 26.79
CA LEU A 239 18.84 39.40 26.29
C LEU A 239 19.78 39.27 27.48
N PHE A 240 20.40 38.09 27.59
CA PHE A 240 21.47 37.85 28.54
C PHE A 240 22.82 37.83 27.83
N ASN A 241 23.74 38.66 28.30
CA ASN A 241 25.14 38.69 27.90
C ASN A 241 25.98 38.09 29.03
N PHE A 242 26.69 37.01 28.74
CA PHE A 242 27.59 36.35 29.66
C PHE A 242 29.03 36.61 29.19
N ASP A 243 29.91 37.01 30.10
CA ASP A 243 31.34 37.15 29.79
C ASP A 243 32.10 35.80 29.76
N ASN A 244 31.40 34.70 30.04
CA ASN A 244 31.95 33.35 30.09
C ASN A 244 30.90 32.30 29.66
N THR A 245 31.31 31.03 29.60
CA THR A 245 30.45 29.90 29.19
C THR A 245 29.30 29.64 30.15
N PHE A 246 28.19 29.13 29.63
CA PHE A 246 26.99 28.72 30.38
C PHE A 246 26.40 27.43 29.78
N GLU A 247 25.55 26.72 30.54
CA GLU A 247 24.79 25.55 30.07
C GLU A 247 23.29 25.77 30.29
N ILE A 248 22.47 25.08 29.48
CA ILE A 248 21.00 25.09 29.52
C ILE A 248 20.50 23.65 29.67
#